data_AF-A0A7K2VPC4-F1
#
_entry.id   AF-A0A7K2VPC4-F1
#
_cell.length_a   1.000
_cell.length_b   1.000
_cell.length_c   1.000
_cell.angle_alpha   90.00
_cell.angle_beta   90.00
_cell.angle_gamma   90.00
#
_symmetry.space_group_name_H-M   'P 1'
#
loop_
_entity.id
_entity.type
_entity.pdbx_description
1 polymer ?
#
loop_
_entity_poly.entity_id
_entity_poly.type
_entity_poly.pdbx_seq_one_letter_code
_entity_poly.pdbx_strand_id
1 'polypeptide(L)'
;MSDASSGDCTEHHCTKHDCTRHRAAVTEAEVDALIRGICFKTGPPRTLGVEVEWLVRDPERPWLPVPPERLEAAHAAVRTVPLDSPLTVEPGGQLELSSLPAASLTECVTSVSADLTAVRKVLAGHGLALLGVGHDPWQEPRRFLREPRYDAMEACLDRTGRAGRHMMCASASVQVCVDAGYEEPGPLGYERRWWLAHQLGAVLVAAFANSPLASRRPTGWCSTRQLHWMEIGPGRAGAPPTDGEPRADWARHVLDSPVMCVRRDEGPWDVPEGLTFREWTRSRAPRPPTRADLDYHLTTLFPPVRPRGHLEL
;
A
#
# COMPACT_ATOMS: atom_id res chain seq x y z
N MET A 1 1.51 50.40 -26.92
CA MET A 1 1.05 51.54 -26.13
C MET A 1 -0.25 51.08 -25.46
N SER A 2 -0.14 50.45 -24.28
CA SER A 2 -0.38 51.03 -22.93
C SER A 2 -1.85 51.47 -22.75
N ASP A 3 -2.61 51.17 -21.70
CA ASP A 3 -2.47 50.50 -20.39
C ASP A 3 -3.93 50.20 -19.93
N ALA A 4 -4.30 49.03 -19.38
CA ALA A 4 -4.25 48.56 -17.98
C ALA A 4 -5.28 49.16 -16.99
N SER A 5 -5.75 48.30 -16.05
CA SER A 5 -6.60 48.52 -14.84
C SER A 5 -8.11 48.27 -15.02
N SER A 6 -8.87 47.53 -14.21
CA SER A 6 -8.68 46.68 -13.01
C SER A 6 -10.07 46.22 -12.53
N GLY A 7 -10.19 45.02 -11.94
CA GLY A 7 -11.36 44.57 -11.17
C GLY A 7 -11.84 43.18 -11.62
N ASP A 8 -12.16 42.23 -10.76
CA ASP A 8 -12.19 42.19 -9.30
C ASP A 8 -12.13 40.70 -8.89
N CYS A 9 -11.38 40.44 -7.82
CA CYS A 9 -11.19 39.12 -7.23
C CYS A 9 -12.30 38.89 -6.21
N THR A 10 -13.28 38.03 -6.50
CA THR A 10 -14.21 37.57 -5.46
C THR A 10 -13.71 36.28 -4.83
N GLU A 11 -12.98 36.49 -3.74
CA GLU A 11 -12.76 35.57 -2.63
C GLU A 11 -14.02 34.74 -2.32
N HIS A 12 -13.93 33.41 -2.47
CA HIS A 12 -14.90 32.54 -1.82
C HIS A 12 -14.54 32.43 -0.33
N HIS A 13 -15.35 33.15 0.45
CA HIS A 13 -15.48 33.12 1.89
C HIS A 13 -15.23 31.72 2.48
N CYS A 14 -14.07 31.56 3.12
CA CYS A 14 -13.83 30.53 4.10
C CYS A 14 -14.62 30.91 5.37
N THR A 15 -15.82 30.36 5.52
CA THR A 15 -16.60 30.50 6.75
C THR A 15 -15.87 29.82 7.90
N LYS A 16 -15.57 30.59 8.96
CA LYS A 16 -14.91 30.24 10.24
C LYS A 16 -15.56 29.09 11.05
N HIS A 17 -16.43 28.28 10.46
CA HIS A 17 -17.15 27.19 11.13
C HIS A 17 -16.75 25.78 10.69
N ASP A 18 -15.83 25.61 9.74
CA ASP A 18 -15.38 24.27 9.30
C ASP A 18 -13.99 23.85 9.83
N CYS A 19 -13.24 24.77 10.43
CA CYS A 19 -11.90 24.47 10.97
C CYS A 19 -11.88 23.76 12.34
N THR A 20 -13.04 23.43 12.92
CA THR A 20 -13.14 22.95 14.32
C THR A 20 -13.35 21.45 14.46
N ARG A 21 -13.58 20.69 13.38
CA ARG A 21 -13.85 19.23 13.46
C ARG A 21 -12.62 18.31 13.40
N HIS A 22 -11.42 18.84 13.17
CA HIS A 22 -10.20 18.03 13.00
C HIS A 22 -9.22 18.01 14.20
N ARG A 23 -9.58 18.58 15.36
CA ARG A 23 -8.65 18.78 16.48
C ARG A 23 -8.91 17.98 17.76
N ALA A 24 -9.84 17.03 17.74
CA ALA A 24 -9.98 16.11 18.85
C ALA A 24 -8.90 15.01 18.77
N ALA A 25 -8.18 14.83 19.86
CA ALA A 25 -7.24 13.72 19.99
C ALA A 25 -8.03 12.41 19.96
N VAL A 26 -7.64 11.49 19.09
CA VAL A 26 -8.26 10.16 19.02
C VAL A 26 -7.89 9.36 20.26
N THR A 27 -8.90 8.73 20.87
CA THR A 27 -8.80 7.83 22.01
C THR A 27 -8.83 6.36 21.58
N GLU A 28 -8.38 5.44 22.43
CA GLU A 28 -8.45 3.99 22.15
C GLU A 28 -9.88 3.51 21.83
N ALA A 29 -10.88 4.05 22.55
CA ALA A 29 -12.29 3.71 22.32
C ALA A 29 -12.78 4.19 20.95
N GLU A 30 -12.34 5.38 20.51
CA GLU A 30 -12.65 5.87 19.17
C GLU A 30 -11.95 5.02 18.10
N VAL A 31 -10.68 4.62 18.30
CA VAL A 31 -9.98 3.69 17.38
C VAL A 31 -10.78 2.39 17.20
N ASP A 32 -11.20 1.77 18.30
CA ASP A 32 -11.98 0.52 18.27
C ASP A 32 -13.31 0.70 17.53
N ALA A 33 -14.07 1.75 17.86
CA ALA A 33 -15.33 2.07 17.20
C ALA A 33 -15.14 2.31 15.68
N LEU A 34 -14.09 3.03 15.31
CA LEU A 34 -13.77 3.34 13.93
C LEU A 34 -13.40 2.07 13.15
N ILE A 35 -12.55 1.21 13.71
CA ILE A 35 -12.16 -0.05 13.08
C ILE A 35 -13.38 -0.97 12.87
N ARG A 36 -14.23 -1.11 13.89
CA ARG A 36 -15.47 -1.88 13.80
C ARG A 36 -16.39 -1.37 12.69
N GLY A 37 -16.46 -0.05 12.50
CA GLY A 37 -17.33 0.57 11.51
C GLY A 37 -16.79 0.60 10.07
N ILE A 38 -15.46 0.64 9.87
CA ILE A 38 -14.88 0.91 8.54
C ILE A 38 -14.08 -0.25 7.93
N CYS A 39 -13.40 -1.06 8.75
CA CYS A 39 -12.47 -2.07 8.24
C CYS A 39 -13.20 -3.33 7.78
N PHE A 40 -14.35 -3.65 8.37
CA PHE A 40 -15.17 -4.81 8.06
C PHE A 40 -16.57 -4.38 7.63
N LYS A 41 -16.68 -3.82 6.42
CA LYS A 41 -18.00 -3.54 5.84
C LYS A 41 -18.64 -4.85 5.41
N THR A 42 -19.77 -5.17 6.03
CA THR A 42 -20.47 -6.43 5.78
C THR A 42 -21.57 -6.26 4.75
N GLY A 43 -21.84 -7.34 4.03
CA GLY A 43 -22.80 -7.39 2.94
C GLY A 43 -22.57 -8.61 2.04
N PRO A 44 -23.44 -8.82 1.05
CA PRO A 44 -23.27 -9.90 0.09
C PRO A 44 -21.91 -9.79 -0.62
N PRO A 45 -21.02 -10.80 -0.56
CA PRO A 45 -19.75 -10.74 -1.27
C PRO A 45 -20.01 -10.95 -2.76
N ARG A 46 -19.96 -9.86 -3.53
CA ARG A 46 -20.37 -9.81 -4.94
C ARG A 46 -19.28 -9.30 -5.86
N THR A 47 -18.30 -8.59 -5.31
CA THR A 47 -17.26 -7.94 -6.08
C THR A 47 -15.87 -8.38 -5.66
N LEU A 48 -14.95 -8.28 -6.62
CA LEU A 48 -13.53 -8.47 -6.40
C LEU A 48 -12.74 -7.47 -7.24
N GLY A 49 -11.52 -7.19 -6.83
CA GLY A 49 -10.56 -6.39 -7.57
C GLY A 49 -9.15 -6.96 -7.41
N VAL A 50 -8.21 -6.41 -8.15
CA VAL A 50 -6.79 -6.73 -8.03
C VAL A 50 -5.96 -5.47 -8.05
N GLU A 51 -4.86 -5.46 -7.30
CA GLU A 51 -3.77 -4.50 -7.45
C GLU A 51 -2.58 -5.27 -8.01
N VAL A 52 -2.01 -4.78 -9.11
CA VAL A 52 -0.89 -5.45 -9.80
C VAL A 52 0.28 -4.51 -9.96
N GLU A 53 1.40 -4.84 -9.33
CA GLU A 53 2.64 -4.08 -9.42
C GLU A 53 3.60 -4.73 -10.44
N TRP A 54 4.41 -3.91 -11.09
CA TRP A 54 5.35 -4.35 -12.11
C TRP A 54 6.67 -3.60 -12.03
N LEU A 55 7.78 -4.35 -12.05
CA LEU A 55 9.10 -3.76 -12.24
C LEU A 55 9.24 -3.24 -13.68
N VAL A 56 9.72 -2.02 -13.87
CA VAL A 56 9.95 -1.41 -15.19
C VAL A 56 11.42 -1.54 -15.59
N ARG A 57 11.69 -2.11 -16.77
CA ARG A 57 13.05 -2.52 -17.17
C ARG A 57 13.37 -2.22 -18.62
N ASP A 58 14.66 -2.12 -18.93
CA ASP A 58 15.17 -2.28 -20.29
C ASP A 58 15.26 -3.80 -20.60
N PRO A 59 14.51 -4.32 -21.60
CA PRO A 59 14.50 -5.74 -21.91
C PRO A 59 15.79 -6.24 -22.57
N GLU A 60 16.58 -5.36 -23.20
CA GLU A 60 17.85 -5.72 -23.83
C GLU A 60 18.99 -5.75 -22.79
N ARG A 61 18.87 -4.92 -21.75
CA ARG A 61 19.87 -4.80 -20.67
C ARG A 61 19.23 -4.85 -19.29
N PRO A 62 18.52 -5.94 -18.92
CA PRO A 62 17.76 -6.02 -17.66
C PRO A 62 18.65 -5.99 -16.40
N TRP A 63 19.94 -6.28 -16.57
CA TRP A 63 20.94 -6.22 -15.52
C TRP A 63 21.54 -4.82 -15.29
N LEU A 64 21.09 -3.81 -16.03
CA LEU A 64 21.40 -2.40 -15.77
C LEU A 64 20.16 -1.67 -15.25
N PRO A 65 20.33 -0.69 -14.33
CA PRO A 65 19.24 0.16 -13.90
C PRO A 65 18.75 1.03 -15.07
N VAL A 66 17.44 1.24 -15.15
CA VAL A 66 16.88 2.24 -16.07
C VAL A 66 17.30 3.63 -15.58
N PRO A 67 17.85 4.51 -16.44
CA PRO A 67 18.17 5.87 -16.05
C PRO A 67 16.93 6.64 -15.57
N PRO A 68 16.99 7.42 -14.47
CA PRO A 68 15.84 8.11 -13.90
C PRO A 68 15.08 8.98 -14.92
N GLU A 69 15.79 9.73 -15.76
CA GLU A 69 15.21 10.60 -16.77
C GLU A 69 14.39 9.83 -17.83
N ARG A 70 14.84 8.61 -18.17
CA ARG A 70 14.12 7.73 -19.09
C ARG A 70 12.88 7.14 -18.43
N LEU A 71 12.98 6.80 -17.15
CA LEU A 71 11.87 6.27 -16.36
C LEU A 71 10.80 7.35 -16.14
N GLU A 72 11.20 8.56 -15.80
CA GLU A 72 10.33 9.74 -15.67
C GLU A 72 9.57 10.03 -16.97
N ALA A 73 10.28 10.06 -18.10
CA ALA A 73 9.66 10.28 -19.41
C ALA A 73 8.64 9.18 -19.74
N ALA A 74 8.97 7.92 -19.46
CA ALA A 74 8.06 6.80 -19.69
C ALA A 74 6.83 6.87 -18.77
N HIS A 75 7.01 7.16 -17.48
CA HIS A 75 5.89 7.33 -16.55
C HIS A 75 4.99 8.50 -16.92
N ALA A 76 5.56 9.62 -17.35
CA ALA A 76 4.80 10.77 -17.84
C ALA A 76 3.95 10.39 -19.06
N ALA A 77 4.51 9.63 -20.01
CA ALA A 77 3.77 9.15 -21.17
C ALA A 77 2.64 8.18 -20.78
N VAL A 78 2.91 7.22 -19.88
CA VAL A 78 1.89 6.26 -19.43
C VAL A 78 0.72 6.97 -18.72
N ARG A 79 0.98 8.03 -17.94
CA ARG A 79 -0.08 8.82 -17.27
C ARG A 79 -1.05 9.52 -18.22
N THR A 80 -0.70 9.66 -19.51
CA THR A 80 -1.60 10.23 -20.53
C THR A 80 -2.50 9.18 -21.19
N VAL A 81 -2.27 7.91 -20.90
CA VAL A 81 -3.08 6.81 -21.44
C VAL A 81 -4.41 6.78 -20.70
N PRO A 82 -5.56 6.73 -21.41
CA PRO A 82 -6.83 6.44 -20.77
C PRO A 82 -6.83 4.99 -20.30
N LEU A 83 -6.93 4.80 -18.98
CA LEU A 83 -6.99 3.51 -18.31
C LEU A 83 -8.27 3.46 -17.47
N ASP A 84 -8.85 2.27 -17.33
CA ASP A 84 -9.99 2.06 -16.41
C ASP A 84 -9.49 2.06 -14.95
N SER A 85 -8.33 1.43 -14.73
CA SER A 85 -7.67 1.30 -13.43
C SER A 85 -6.88 2.56 -13.07
N PRO A 86 -7.01 3.10 -11.84
CA PRO A 86 -6.01 3.98 -11.27
C PRO A 86 -4.59 3.44 -11.43
N LEU A 87 -3.69 4.32 -11.88
CA LEU A 87 -2.26 4.03 -12.05
C LEU A 87 -1.45 4.84 -11.03
N THR A 88 -0.61 4.14 -10.27
CA THR A 88 0.31 4.71 -9.28
C THR A 88 1.75 4.30 -9.60
N VAL A 89 2.69 4.99 -8.96
CA VAL A 89 4.13 4.66 -9.02
C VAL A 89 4.57 4.35 -7.60
N GLU A 90 5.24 3.23 -7.42
CA GLU A 90 5.76 2.77 -6.14
C GLU A 90 7.16 3.35 -5.85
N PRO A 91 7.68 3.25 -4.61
CA PRO A 91 8.90 3.97 -4.22
C PRO A 91 10.13 3.72 -5.11
N GLY A 92 10.26 2.51 -5.68
CA GLY A 92 11.34 2.12 -6.59
C GLY A 92 11.10 2.45 -8.06
N GLY A 93 9.96 3.05 -8.38
CA GLY A 93 9.54 3.31 -9.76
C GLY A 93 8.82 2.12 -10.41
N GLN A 94 8.33 1.17 -9.62
CA GLN A 94 7.39 0.16 -10.11
C GLN A 94 6.07 0.83 -10.49
N LEU A 95 5.38 0.27 -11.47
CA LEU A 95 4.03 0.71 -11.84
C LEU A 95 3.00 -0.20 -11.19
N GLU A 96 1.99 0.40 -10.58
CA GLU A 96 0.86 -0.29 -9.99
C GLU A 96 -0.43 0.10 -10.73
N LEU A 97 -1.26 -0.90 -11.02
CA LEU A 97 -2.64 -0.72 -11.47
C LEU A 97 -3.58 -1.29 -10.42
N SER A 98 -4.51 -0.48 -9.93
CA SER A 98 -5.58 -0.91 -9.03
C SER A 98 -6.87 -1.04 -9.82
N SER A 99 -7.38 -2.25 -10.02
CA SER A 99 -8.61 -2.44 -10.80
C SER A 99 -9.81 -1.77 -10.13
N LEU A 100 -10.80 -1.38 -10.93
CA LEU A 100 -12.13 -1.12 -10.37
C LEU A 100 -12.73 -2.43 -9.81
N PRO A 101 -13.63 -2.36 -8.82
CA PRO A 101 -14.37 -3.53 -8.36
C PRO A 101 -15.22 -4.12 -9.50
N ALA A 102 -15.04 -5.41 -9.77
CA ALA A 102 -15.73 -6.14 -10.83
C ALA A 102 -16.70 -7.17 -10.25
N ALA A 103 -17.77 -7.48 -10.97
CA ALA A 103 -18.78 -8.48 -10.55
C ALA A 103 -18.35 -9.93 -10.84
N SER A 104 -17.26 -10.13 -11.60
CA SER A 104 -16.72 -11.44 -11.91
C SER A 104 -15.21 -11.42 -12.11
N LEU A 105 -14.57 -12.59 -11.97
CA LEU A 105 -13.14 -12.74 -12.24
C LEU A 105 -12.81 -12.43 -13.71
N THR A 106 -13.66 -12.88 -14.64
CA THR A 106 -13.45 -12.64 -16.08
C THR A 106 -13.47 -11.15 -16.39
N GLU A 107 -14.45 -10.40 -15.87
CA GLU A 107 -14.53 -8.95 -16.05
C GLU A 107 -13.29 -8.24 -15.49
N CYS A 108 -12.89 -8.58 -14.26
CA CYS A 108 -11.68 -8.04 -13.61
C CYS A 108 -10.44 -8.28 -14.48
N VAL A 109 -10.20 -9.53 -14.87
CA VAL A 109 -9.04 -9.92 -15.68
C VAL A 109 -9.08 -9.24 -17.05
N THR A 110 -10.25 -9.16 -17.69
CA THR A 110 -10.40 -8.51 -19.00
C THR A 110 -10.05 -7.03 -18.93
N SER A 111 -10.59 -6.28 -17.96
CA SER A 111 -10.32 -4.84 -17.81
C SER A 111 -8.84 -4.58 -17.51
N VAL A 112 -8.28 -5.24 -16.49
CA VAL A 112 -6.85 -5.06 -16.13
C VAL A 112 -5.91 -5.50 -17.26
N SER A 113 -6.25 -6.55 -18.03
CA SER A 113 -5.44 -6.96 -19.19
C SER A 113 -5.46 -5.94 -20.31
N ALA A 114 -6.58 -5.23 -20.51
CA ALA A 114 -6.67 -4.16 -21.49
C ALA A 114 -5.77 -2.98 -21.08
N ASP A 115 -5.84 -2.56 -19.82
CA ASP A 115 -4.98 -1.52 -19.25
C ASP A 115 -3.50 -1.89 -19.38
N LEU A 116 -3.12 -3.11 -18.96
CA LEU A 116 -1.74 -3.61 -19.10
C LEU A 116 -1.27 -3.64 -20.56
N THR A 117 -2.16 -3.94 -21.51
CA THR A 117 -1.83 -3.90 -22.94
C THR A 117 -1.51 -2.48 -23.40
N ALA A 118 -2.31 -1.49 -22.95
CA ALA A 118 -2.08 -0.09 -23.26
C ALA A 118 -0.77 0.43 -22.63
N VAL A 119 -0.52 0.12 -21.35
CA VAL A 119 0.72 0.47 -20.64
C VAL A 119 1.94 -0.12 -21.34
N ARG A 120 1.91 -1.43 -21.67
CA ARG A 120 3.02 -2.11 -22.37
C ARG A 120 3.33 -1.47 -23.72
N LYS A 121 2.30 -1.07 -24.48
CA LYS A 121 2.47 -0.40 -25.77
C LYS A 121 3.23 0.92 -25.63
N VAL A 122 2.90 1.72 -24.62
CA VAL A 122 3.60 2.99 -24.37
C VAL A 122 5.04 2.74 -23.92
N LEU A 123 5.26 1.84 -22.95
CA LEU A 123 6.60 1.52 -22.47
C LEU A 123 7.51 1.00 -23.58
N ALA A 124 6.99 0.19 -24.50
CA ALA A 124 7.74 -0.29 -25.66
C ALA A 124 8.26 0.86 -26.54
N GLY A 125 7.50 1.96 -26.68
CA GLY A 125 7.94 3.18 -27.37
C GLY A 125 9.12 3.89 -26.69
N HIS A 126 9.31 3.65 -25.39
CA HIS A 126 10.47 4.11 -24.62
C HIS A 126 11.55 3.03 -24.51
N GLY A 127 11.41 1.89 -25.20
CA GLY A 127 12.29 0.73 -25.10
C GLY A 127 12.29 0.08 -23.72
N LEU A 128 11.20 0.22 -22.96
CA LEU A 128 11.02 -0.38 -21.64
C LEU A 128 9.95 -1.47 -21.68
N ALA A 129 9.99 -2.36 -20.70
CA ALA A 129 9.06 -3.46 -20.53
C ALA A 129 8.68 -3.64 -19.05
N LEU A 130 7.50 -4.21 -18.82
CA LEU A 130 7.05 -4.68 -17.50
C LEU A 130 7.59 -6.08 -17.24
N LEU A 131 8.14 -6.30 -16.05
CA LEU A 131 8.64 -7.59 -15.60
C LEU A 131 7.81 -8.12 -14.43
N GLY A 132 7.18 -9.28 -14.63
CA GLY A 132 6.35 -9.95 -13.61
C GLY A 132 7.16 -10.94 -12.78
N VAL A 133 7.93 -10.43 -11.82
CA VAL A 133 8.65 -11.22 -10.80
C VAL A 133 8.48 -10.57 -9.44
N GLY A 134 8.43 -11.37 -8.38
CA GLY A 134 8.13 -10.84 -7.04
C GLY A 134 9.25 -9.98 -6.43
N HIS A 135 10.49 -10.18 -6.87
CA HIS A 135 11.66 -9.44 -6.41
C HIS A 135 12.67 -9.29 -7.55
N ASP A 136 13.32 -8.13 -7.61
CA ASP A 136 14.36 -7.75 -8.55
C ASP A 136 15.57 -8.73 -8.47
N PRO A 137 15.86 -9.49 -9.53
CA PRO A 137 16.93 -10.47 -9.48
C PRO A 137 18.32 -9.87 -9.77
N TRP A 138 18.44 -8.59 -10.18
CA TRP A 138 19.71 -8.01 -10.64
C TRP A 138 20.18 -6.78 -9.86
N GLN A 139 19.29 -5.87 -9.50
CA GLN A 139 19.64 -4.57 -8.94
C GLN A 139 19.49 -4.54 -7.42
N GLU A 140 20.36 -3.75 -6.79
CA GLU A 140 20.11 -3.27 -5.44
C GLU A 140 18.94 -2.27 -5.44
N PRO A 141 18.15 -2.20 -4.36
CA PRO A 141 17.03 -1.28 -4.24
C PRO A 141 17.49 0.17 -4.39
N ARG A 142 16.79 0.93 -5.23
CA ARG A 142 17.05 2.35 -5.48
C ARG A 142 15.74 3.10 -5.42
N ARG A 143 15.71 4.12 -4.56
CA ARG A 143 14.54 4.97 -4.41
C ARG A 143 14.43 5.93 -5.59
N PHE A 144 13.32 5.82 -6.31
CA PHE A 144 12.89 6.71 -7.38
C PHE A 144 12.11 7.90 -6.81
N LEU A 145 11.08 7.61 -6.02
CA LEU A 145 10.20 8.65 -5.47
C LEU A 145 10.79 9.32 -4.22
N ARG A 146 10.69 10.66 -4.15
CA ARG A 146 11.37 11.50 -3.16
C ARG A 146 10.43 12.31 -2.26
N GLU A 147 9.29 11.73 -1.87
CA GLU A 147 8.37 12.35 -0.91
C GLU A 147 8.74 12.06 0.55
N PRO A 148 8.40 12.96 1.51
CA PRO A 148 8.70 12.80 2.93
C PRO A 148 8.22 11.47 3.53
N ARG A 149 7.12 10.91 3.00
CA ARG A 149 6.58 9.62 3.46
C ARG A 149 7.56 8.48 3.26
N TYR A 150 8.29 8.46 2.15
CA TYR A 150 9.23 7.39 1.83
C TYR A 150 10.57 7.61 2.51
N ASP A 151 10.98 8.86 2.76
CA ASP A 151 12.14 9.15 3.63
C ASP A 151 11.89 8.60 5.04
N ALA A 152 10.71 8.87 5.61
CA ALA A 152 10.34 8.38 6.93
C ALA A 152 10.17 6.86 6.99
N MET A 153 9.58 6.26 5.95
CA MET A 153 9.42 4.80 5.84
C MET A 153 10.78 4.10 5.72
N GLU A 154 11.69 4.58 4.86
CA GLU A 154 13.05 4.04 4.73
C GLU A 154 13.80 4.14 6.06
N ALA A 155 13.80 5.32 6.69
CA ALA A 155 14.43 5.52 7.99
C ALA A 155 13.85 4.64 9.11
N CYS A 156 12.54 4.37 9.10
CA CYS A 156 11.91 3.45 10.04
C CYS A 156 12.35 2.01 9.82
N LEU A 157 12.32 1.54 8.57
CA LEU A 157 12.56 0.14 8.24
C LEU A 157 14.05 -0.23 8.27
N ASP A 158 14.94 0.73 8.03
CA ASP A 158 16.38 0.53 8.10
C ASP A 158 16.87 0.08 9.48
N ARG A 159 16.08 0.32 10.52
CA ARG A 159 16.38 -0.14 11.89
C ARG A 159 16.44 -1.67 11.99
N THR A 160 15.71 -2.40 11.15
CA THR A 160 15.75 -3.87 11.10
C THR A 160 16.61 -4.41 9.96
N GLY A 161 17.38 -3.54 9.29
CA GLY A 161 18.26 -3.88 8.19
C GLY A 161 17.73 -3.48 6.82
N ARG A 162 18.22 -4.13 5.77
CA ARG A 162 17.98 -3.70 4.37
C ARG A 162 16.63 -4.13 3.79
N ALA A 163 15.94 -5.07 4.44
CA ALA A 163 14.73 -5.71 3.90
C ALA A 163 13.63 -4.69 3.52
N GLY A 164 13.48 -3.63 4.31
CA GLY A 164 12.53 -2.55 4.00
C GLY A 164 12.80 -1.87 2.66
N ARG A 165 14.07 -1.61 2.33
CA ARG A 165 14.46 -1.02 1.04
C ARG A 165 14.14 -1.95 -0.11
N HIS A 166 14.37 -3.25 0.07
CA HIS A 166 14.01 -4.27 -0.93
C HIS A 166 12.49 -4.37 -1.13
N MET A 167 11.72 -4.37 -0.04
CA MET A 167 10.26 -4.32 -0.10
C MET A 167 9.79 -3.10 -0.90
N MET A 168 10.25 -1.90 -0.53
CA MET A 168 9.82 -0.65 -1.14
C MET A 168 10.23 -0.51 -2.62
N CYS A 169 11.48 -0.86 -2.94
CA CYS A 169 12.09 -0.43 -4.19
C CYS A 169 12.45 -1.56 -5.16
N ALA A 170 12.31 -2.81 -4.75
CA ALA A 170 12.81 -3.96 -5.51
C ALA A 170 11.81 -5.12 -5.56
N SER A 171 10.56 -4.89 -5.14
CA SER A 171 9.52 -5.91 -5.16
C SER A 171 8.33 -5.48 -6.00
N ALA A 172 7.51 -6.47 -6.35
CA ALA A 172 6.23 -6.32 -7.01
C ALA A 172 5.30 -7.46 -6.57
N SER A 173 4.00 -7.25 -6.66
CA SER A 173 2.99 -8.21 -6.21
C SER A 173 1.72 -8.19 -7.04
N VAL A 174 0.91 -9.22 -6.79
CA VAL A 174 -0.51 -9.25 -7.14
C VAL A 174 -1.23 -9.34 -5.80
N GLN A 175 -2.04 -8.34 -5.48
CA GLN A 175 -2.91 -8.33 -4.32
C GLN A 175 -4.35 -8.54 -4.78
N VAL A 176 -5.10 -9.38 -4.08
CA VAL A 176 -6.50 -9.67 -4.40
C VAL A 176 -7.41 -9.03 -3.37
N CYS A 177 -8.34 -8.20 -3.83
CA CYS A 177 -9.28 -7.48 -2.98
C CYS A 177 -10.66 -8.15 -3.09
N VAL A 178 -11.23 -8.61 -1.97
CA VAL A 178 -12.54 -9.28 -1.94
C VAL A 178 -13.44 -8.70 -0.85
N ASP A 179 -14.74 -8.63 -1.10
CA ASP A 179 -15.72 -8.25 -0.08
C ASP A 179 -15.58 -9.11 1.20
N ALA A 180 -15.75 -8.48 2.36
CA ALA A 180 -15.56 -9.15 3.66
C ALA A 180 -16.57 -10.28 3.86
N GLY A 181 -17.84 -10.08 3.49
CA GLY A 181 -18.91 -11.07 3.62
C GLY A 181 -20.07 -10.59 4.49
N TYR A 182 -21.03 -11.48 4.74
CA TYR A 182 -22.20 -11.19 5.57
C TYR A 182 -21.83 -10.95 7.03
N GLU A 183 -22.68 -10.20 7.74
CA GLU A 183 -22.59 -10.03 9.20
C GLU A 183 -22.89 -11.36 9.91
N GLU A 184 -23.88 -12.09 9.40
CA GLU A 184 -24.33 -13.35 9.98
C GLU A 184 -23.31 -14.47 9.78
N PRO A 185 -23.19 -15.39 10.76
CA PRO A 185 -22.34 -16.57 10.62
C PRO A 185 -22.74 -17.42 9.41
N GLY A 186 -21.75 -18.02 8.76
CA GLY A 186 -21.98 -18.95 7.66
C GLY A 186 -20.78 -19.07 6.72
N PRO A 187 -20.92 -19.86 5.63
CA PRO A 187 -19.85 -20.04 4.64
C PRO A 187 -19.32 -18.72 4.05
N LEU A 188 -20.20 -17.73 3.93
CA LEU A 188 -19.94 -16.39 3.40
C LEU A 188 -19.93 -15.29 4.48
N GLY A 189 -19.99 -15.65 5.76
CA GLY A 189 -19.86 -14.70 6.86
C GLY A 189 -18.44 -14.15 6.97
N TYR A 190 -18.29 -12.89 7.38
CA TYR A 190 -17.01 -12.20 7.38
C TYR A 190 -15.96 -12.87 8.28
N GLU A 191 -16.37 -13.44 9.43
CA GLU A 191 -15.46 -14.14 10.35
C GLU A 191 -14.82 -15.35 9.70
N ARG A 192 -15.62 -16.19 9.03
CA ARG A 192 -15.12 -17.38 8.34
C ARG A 192 -14.23 -17.00 7.16
N ARG A 193 -14.58 -15.96 6.42
CA ARG A 193 -13.80 -15.48 5.26
C ARG A 193 -12.46 -14.89 5.70
N TRP A 194 -12.45 -14.12 6.79
CA TRP A 194 -11.24 -13.60 7.44
C TRP A 194 -10.30 -14.72 7.89
N TRP A 195 -10.85 -15.70 8.61
CA TRP A 195 -10.09 -16.88 9.04
C TRP A 195 -9.52 -17.65 7.84
N LEU A 196 -10.35 -17.93 6.83
CA LEU A 196 -9.93 -18.69 5.65
C LEU A 196 -8.84 -17.95 4.85
N ALA A 197 -8.95 -16.63 4.70
CA ALA A 197 -7.92 -15.82 4.03
C ALA A 197 -6.55 -15.98 4.69
N HIS A 198 -6.49 -15.95 6.02
CA HIS A 198 -5.25 -16.19 6.77
C HIS A 198 -4.74 -17.62 6.61
N GLN A 199 -5.63 -18.62 6.66
CA GLN A 199 -5.22 -20.02 6.49
C GLN A 199 -4.67 -20.31 5.08
N LEU A 200 -5.21 -19.63 4.06
CA LEU A 200 -4.75 -19.77 2.68
C LEU A 200 -3.45 -19.01 2.40
N GLY A 201 -3.05 -18.04 3.23
CA GLY A 201 -1.89 -17.18 2.97
C GLY A 201 -0.62 -17.97 2.63
N ALA A 202 -0.25 -18.96 3.45
CA ALA A 202 0.94 -19.77 3.19
C ALA A 202 0.83 -20.62 1.90
N VAL A 203 -0.38 -21.10 1.58
CA VAL A 203 -0.64 -21.87 0.35
C VAL A 203 -0.51 -20.96 -0.87
N LEU A 204 -1.07 -19.75 -0.83
CA LEU A 204 -0.97 -18.76 -1.90
C LEU A 204 0.48 -18.33 -2.11
N VAL A 205 1.21 -17.99 -1.05
CA VAL A 205 2.64 -17.64 -1.12
C VAL A 205 3.45 -18.76 -1.78
N ALA A 206 3.19 -20.02 -1.44
CA ALA A 206 3.88 -21.16 -2.02
C ALA A 206 3.51 -21.38 -3.50
N ALA A 207 2.22 -21.32 -3.84
CA ALA A 207 1.72 -21.55 -5.20
C ALA A 207 2.19 -20.47 -6.20
N PHE A 208 2.33 -19.22 -5.72
CA PHE A 208 2.71 -18.07 -6.56
C PHE A 208 4.17 -17.62 -6.33
N ALA A 209 4.99 -18.41 -5.65
CA ALA A 209 6.40 -18.11 -5.43
C ALA A 209 7.16 -17.96 -6.76
N ASN A 210 7.58 -16.74 -7.09
CA ASN A 210 8.19 -16.41 -8.38
C ASN A 210 9.34 -15.40 -8.24
N SER A 211 10.21 -15.59 -7.25
CA SER A 211 11.37 -14.72 -7.08
C SER A 211 12.50 -15.43 -6.31
N PRO A 212 13.23 -16.39 -6.93
CA PRO A 212 14.24 -17.17 -6.20
C PRO A 212 15.62 -16.49 -6.10
N LEU A 213 15.80 -15.33 -6.74
CA LEU A 213 17.09 -14.66 -6.89
C LEU A 213 17.11 -13.28 -6.22
N ALA A 214 18.29 -12.90 -5.73
CA ALA A 214 18.65 -11.53 -5.37
C ALA A 214 20.11 -11.28 -5.79
N SER A 215 20.39 -10.08 -6.31
CA SER A 215 21.75 -9.67 -6.73
C SER A 215 22.46 -10.74 -7.59
N ARG A 216 21.69 -11.33 -8.50
CA ARG A 216 22.06 -12.38 -9.48
C ARG A 216 22.41 -13.74 -8.89
N ARG A 217 22.03 -14.01 -7.65
CA ARG A 217 22.33 -15.27 -6.95
C ARG A 217 21.08 -15.90 -6.35
N PRO A 218 20.96 -17.24 -6.32
CA PRO A 218 19.93 -17.91 -5.55
C PRO A 218 19.98 -17.52 -4.08
N THR A 219 18.81 -17.23 -3.51
CA THR A 219 18.69 -16.88 -2.08
C THR A 219 18.46 -18.09 -1.17
N GLY A 220 18.17 -19.25 -1.77
CA GLY A 220 17.69 -20.44 -1.05
C GLY A 220 16.17 -20.43 -0.81
N TRP A 221 15.46 -19.38 -1.21
CA TRP A 221 14.01 -19.25 -1.11
C TRP A 221 13.36 -19.34 -2.49
N CYS A 222 12.14 -19.89 -2.59
CA CYS A 222 11.32 -19.77 -3.80
C CYS A 222 10.73 -18.36 -3.96
N SER A 223 10.49 -17.68 -2.83
CA SER A 223 9.99 -16.31 -2.76
C SER A 223 10.89 -15.45 -1.87
N THR A 224 11.95 -14.90 -2.45
CA THR A 224 12.76 -13.83 -1.84
C THR A 224 11.89 -12.62 -1.45
N ARG A 225 10.82 -12.33 -2.20
CA ARG A 225 9.84 -11.34 -1.77
C ARG A 225 9.30 -11.66 -0.38
N GLN A 226 8.84 -12.89 -0.13
CA GLN A 226 8.31 -13.26 1.18
C GLN A 226 9.40 -13.21 2.27
N LEU A 227 10.65 -13.58 1.94
CA LEU A 227 11.78 -13.45 2.87
C LEU A 227 11.89 -12.02 3.42
N HIS A 228 11.84 -11.00 2.56
CA HIS A 228 11.96 -9.61 3.01
C HIS A 228 10.80 -9.15 3.90
N TRP A 229 9.58 -9.66 3.68
CA TRP A 229 8.45 -9.37 4.57
C TRP A 229 8.65 -9.97 5.96
N MET A 230 9.25 -11.16 6.05
CA MET A 230 9.60 -11.77 7.35
C MET A 230 10.72 -10.99 8.05
N GLU A 231 11.70 -10.48 7.30
CA GLU A 231 12.82 -9.68 7.84
C GLU A 231 12.41 -8.26 8.31
N ILE A 232 11.36 -7.67 7.74
CA ILE A 232 10.77 -6.41 8.25
C ILE A 232 10.23 -6.59 9.67
N GLY A 233 9.77 -7.80 10.00
CA GLY A 233 9.41 -8.21 11.35
C GLY A 233 7.90 -8.16 11.65
N PRO A 234 7.47 -8.94 12.66
CA PRO A 234 6.06 -9.23 12.92
C PRO A 234 5.26 -8.01 13.42
N GLY A 235 5.91 -6.99 13.97
CA GLY A 235 5.21 -5.79 14.46
C GLY A 235 4.48 -5.00 13.37
N ARG A 236 4.87 -5.16 12.10
CA ARG A 236 4.23 -4.53 10.93
C ARG A 236 3.73 -5.53 9.90
N ALA A 237 4.49 -6.59 9.66
CA ALA A 237 4.19 -7.60 8.64
C ALA A 237 3.53 -8.86 9.21
N GLY A 238 3.31 -8.92 10.53
CA GLY A 238 2.67 -10.05 11.19
C GLY A 238 1.15 -10.01 11.05
N ALA A 239 0.53 -11.18 11.00
CA ALA A 239 -0.91 -11.30 11.10
C ALA A 239 -1.40 -11.01 12.53
N PRO A 240 -2.59 -10.43 12.72
CA PRO A 240 -3.28 -10.47 14.00
C PRO A 240 -3.63 -11.92 14.39
N PRO A 241 -3.92 -12.19 15.68
CA PRO A 241 -4.53 -13.46 16.09
C PRO A 241 -5.81 -13.74 15.27
N THR A 242 -6.08 -15.02 15.02
CA THR A 242 -7.22 -15.47 14.20
C THR A 242 -8.19 -16.38 14.95
N ASP A 243 -8.02 -16.50 16.26
CA ASP A 243 -8.82 -17.32 17.17
C ASP A 243 -9.90 -16.52 17.92
N GLY A 244 -9.86 -15.18 17.84
CA GLY A 244 -10.84 -14.27 18.43
C GLY A 244 -11.80 -13.64 17.42
N GLU A 245 -12.47 -12.56 17.86
CA GLU A 245 -13.36 -11.76 17.01
C GLU A 245 -12.50 -10.89 16.06
N PRO A 246 -12.67 -10.98 14.73
CA PRO A 246 -11.81 -10.29 13.76
C PRO A 246 -11.69 -8.78 13.97
N ARG A 247 -12.79 -8.12 14.35
CA ARG A 247 -12.79 -6.66 14.57
C ARG A 247 -12.00 -6.29 15.82
N ALA A 248 -12.19 -6.98 16.95
CA ALA A 248 -11.39 -6.77 18.16
C ALA A 248 -9.92 -7.10 17.93
N ASP A 249 -9.62 -8.19 17.22
CA ASP A 249 -8.25 -8.62 16.98
C ASP A 249 -7.51 -7.65 16.08
N TRP A 250 -8.17 -7.16 15.02
CA TRP A 250 -7.63 -6.09 14.20
C TRP A 250 -7.48 -4.78 14.98
N ALA A 251 -8.46 -4.39 15.80
CA ALA A 251 -8.36 -3.18 16.62
C ALA A 251 -7.18 -3.22 17.60
N ARG A 252 -6.98 -4.37 18.25
CA ARG A 252 -5.83 -4.60 19.12
C ARG A 252 -4.52 -4.53 18.35
N HIS A 253 -4.45 -5.20 17.19
CA HIS A 253 -3.27 -5.16 16.32
C HIS A 253 -2.91 -3.73 15.91
N VAL A 254 -3.88 -2.94 15.44
CA VAL A 254 -3.66 -1.53 15.06
C VAL A 254 -3.15 -0.69 16.23
N LEU A 255 -3.74 -0.86 17.42
CA LEU A 255 -3.33 -0.14 18.62
C LEU A 255 -1.92 -0.53 19.08
N ASP A 256 -1.58 -1.81 19.01
CA ASP A 256 -0.31 -2.34 19.54
C ASP A 256 0.84 -2.29 18.51
N SER A 257 0.54 -2.02 17.24
CA SER A 257 1.56 -1.85 16.21
C SER A 257 2.35 -0.54 16.39
N PRO A 258 3.67 -0.55 16.11
CA PRO A 258 4.50 0.64 16.19
C PRO A 258 4.08 1.71 15.16
N VAL A 259 4.03 2.97 15.58
CA VAL A 259 3.84 4.13 14.70
C VAL A 259 5.07 4.25 13.80
N MET A 260 4.87 4.26 12.48
CA MET A 260 5.97 4.42 11.53
C MET A 260 6.52 5.84 11.52
N CYS A 261 5.63 6.82 11.49
CA CYS A 261 6.01 8.22 11.47
C CYS A 261 4.90 9.13 11.99
N VAL A 262 5.29 10.30 12.49
CA VAL A 262 4.38 11.39 12.81
C VAL A 262 4.56 12.48 11.76
N ARG A 263 3.49 12.75 11.00
CA ARG A 263 3.52 13.74 9.92
C ARG A 263 3.68 15.16 10.48
N ARG A 264 4.47 15.94 9.75
CA ARG A 264 4.68 17.38 9.96
C ARG A 264 4.24 18.15 8.73
N ASP A 265 3.75 19.37 8.96
CA ASP A 265 3.38 20.30 7.88
C ASP A 265 4.62 20.82 7.15
N GLU A 266 5.73 20.98 7.88
CA GLU A 266 7.01 21.44 7.36
C GLU A 266 8.16 20.53 7.82
N GLY A 267 9.14 20.33 6.93
CA GLY A 267 10.33 19.53 7.21
C GLY A 267 10.10 18.01 7.14
N PRO A 268 11.12 17.21 7.50
CA PRO A 268 11.01 15.76 7.51
C PRO A 268 10.01 15.30 8.58
N TRP A 269 9.31 14.20 8.30
CA TRP A 269 8.42 13.59 9.28
C TRP A 269 9.22 12.93 10.41
N ASP A 270 8.65 12.91 11.62
CA ASP A 270 9.30 12.23 12.75
C ASP A 270 9.18 10.72 12.60
N VAL A 271 10.22 9.99 12.99
CA VAL A 271 10.23 8.52 13.00
C VAL A 271 10.43 8.07 14.44
N PRO A 272 9.37 7.96 15.26
CA PRO A 272 9.52 7.61 16.67
C PRO A 272 10.05 6.18 16.83
N GLU A 273 10.75 5.91 17.92
CA GLU A 273 11.22 4.56 18.27
C GLU A 273 10.38 4.01 19.43
N GLY A 274 9.93 2.76 19.28
CA GLY A 274 9.14 2.07 20.31
C GLY A 274 7.70 2.56 20.51
N LEU A 275 7.30 3.71 19.94
CA LEU A 275 5.96 4.27 20.13
C LEU A 275 4.89 3.43 19.42
N THR A 276 4.02 2.77 20.18
CA THR A 276 2.79 2.15 19.66
C THR A 276 1.68 3.19 19.49
N PHE A 277 0.67 2.91 18.65
CA PHE A 277 -0.46 3.83 18.51
C PHE A 277 -1.22 3.96 19.84
N ARG A 278 -1.34 2.87 20.62
CA ARG A 278 -1.91 2.87 21.97
C ARG A 278 -1.17 3.83 22.89
N GLU A 279 0.15 3.72 22.99
CA GLU A 279 0.96 4.65 23.80
C GLU A 279 0.83 6.09 23.31
N TRP A 280 0.70 6.32 22.01
CA TRP A 280 0.49 7.65 21.46
C TRP A 280 -0.84 8.26 21.90
N THR A 281 -1.94 7.48 21.88
CA THR A 281 -3.25 7.96 22.38
C THR A 281 -3.24 8.25 23.88
N ARG A 282 -2.48 7.49 24.67
CA ARG A 282 -2.35 7.67 26.13
C ARG A 282 -1.46 8.85 26.51
N SER A 283 -0.25 8.90 25.95
CA SER A 283 0.75 9.91 26.27
C SER A 283 0.45 11.26 25.64
N ARG A 284 -0.24 11.27 24.50
CA ARG A 284 -0.46 12.45 23.65
C ARG A 284 0.84 13.17 23.26
N ALA A 285 1.96 12.46 23.28
CA ALA A 285 3.28 12.94 22.89
C ALA A 285 3.73 12.22 21.60
N PRO A 286 4.42 12.89 20.66
CA PRO A 286 4.93 14.27 20.74
C PRO A 286 3.85 15.36 20.58
N ARG A 287 2.67 14.96 20.10
CA ARG A 287 1.43 15.75 20.08
C ARG A 287 0.24 14.78 20.15
N PRO A 288 -0.98 15.22 20.45
CA PRO A 288 -2.12 14.32 20.42
C PRO A 288 -2.35 13.73 19.01
N PRO A 289 -2.58 12.41 18.87
CA PRO A 289 -2.87 11.80 17.57
C PRO A 289 -4.25 12.24 17.07
N THR A 290 -4.34 12.53 15.78
CA THR A 290 -5.59 12.92 15.11
C THR A 290 -6.20 11.73 14.37
N ARG A 291 -7.44 11.89 13.89
CA ARG A 291 -8.07 10.91 12.99
C ARG A 291 -7.22 10.66 11.74
N ALA A 292 -6.62 11.72 11.19
CA ALA A 292 -5.77 11.59 10.02
C ALA A 292 -4.51 10.77 10.33
N ASP A 293 -3.97 10.82 11.55
CA ASP A 293 -2.82 10.00 11.95
C ASP A 293 -3.21 8.52 12.08
N LEU A 294 -4.42 8.21 12.58
CA LEU A 294 -4.94 6.84 12.58
C LEU A 294 -5.12 6.32 11.15
N ASP A 295 -5.75 7.11 10.28
CA ASP A 295 -5.98 6.74 8.88
C ASP A 295 -4.64 6.46 8.17
N TYR A 296 -3.60 7.25 8.45
CA TYR A 296 -2.26 7.02 7.93
C TYR A 296 -1.59 5.80 8.57
N HIS A 297 -1.69 5.61 9.88
CA HIS A 297 -1.12 4.46 10.58
C HIS A 297 -1.61 3.13 10.00
N LEU A 298 -2.91 3.03 9.68
CA LEU A 298 -3.51 1.88 9.01
C LEU A 298 -2.88 1.55 7.65
N THR A 299 -2.37 2.55 6.91
CA THR A 299 -1.68 2.32 5.63
C THR A 299 -0.25 1.83 5.78
N THR A 300 0.30 1.87 7.01
CA THR A 300 1.69 1.46 7.31
C THR A 300 1.80 0.07 7.93
N LEU A 301 0.66 -0.63 8.01
CA LEU A 301 0.58 -2.03 8.42
C LEU A 301 0.50 -2.89 7.16
N PHE A 302 1.31 -3.96 7.14
CA PHE A 302 1.46 -4.85 5.99
C PHE A 302 1.21 -6.32 6.38
N PRO A 303 0.11 -6.63 7.10
CA PRO A 303 -0.20 -8.01 7.46
C PRO A 303 -0.48 -8.84 6.18
N PRO A 304 -0.42 -10.18 6.25
CA PRO A 304 -0.78 -11.04 5.12
C PRO A 304 -2.22 -10.88 4.62
N VAL A 305 -3.13 -10.42 5.48
CA VAL A 305 -4.49 -10.03 5.09
C VAL A 305 -4.86 -8.74 5.81
N ARG A 306 -5.29 -7.71 5.06
CA ARG A 306 -5.62 -6.39 5.61
C ARG A 306 -7.10 -6.04 5.38
N PRO A 307 -7.83 -5.59 6.43
CA PRO A 307 -9.23 -5.17 6.28
C PRO A 307 -9.33 -3.64 6.10
N ARG A 308 -9.86 -3.21 4.95
CA ARG A 308 -10.04 -1.79 4.57
C ARG A 308 -11.49 -1.43 4.19
N GLY A 309 -12.43 -2.25 4.61
CA GLY A 309 -13.82 -2.29 4.15
C GLY A 309 -14.07 -3.44 3.17
N HIS A 310 -13.00 -4.02 2.66
CA HIS A 310 -12.88 -5.30 1.99
C HIS A 310 -11.62 -5.99 2.55
N LEU A 311 -11.36 -7.24 2.18
CA LEU A 311 -10.14 -7.95 2.54
C LEU A 311 -9.14 -7.85 1.40
N GLU A 312 -7.94 -7.37 1.70
CA GLU A 312 -6.77 -7.33 0.82
C GLU A 312 -5.89 -8.53 1.17
N LEU A 313 -5.60 -9.40 0.19
CA LEU A 313 -4.78 -10.61 0.31
C LEU A 313 -3.52 -10.51 -0.56
#